data_AF-F2NKK5-F1
#
_entry.id   AF-F2NKK5-F1
#
_cell.length_a   1.000
_cell.length_b   1.000
_cell.length_c   1.000
_cell.angle_alpha   90.00
_cell.angle_beta   90.00
_cell.angle_gamma   90.00
#
_symmetry.space_group_name_H-M   'P 1'
#
loop_
_entity.id
_entity.type
_entity.pdbx_description
1 polymer ?
#
loop_
_entity_poly.entity_id
_entity_poly.type
_entity_poly.pdbx_seq_one_letter_code
_entity_poly.pdbx_strand_id
1 'polypeptide(L)' 'MRRIGLVLRLSLALEGLAERVRPRFRPVLHQFRRYDEVRAPLDLETPYYPAQGEHGYVLIPKDRYMAEVESLLSETI' A
#
# COMPACT_ATOMS: atom_id res chain seq x y z
N MET A 1 -38.11 -16.37 -17.53
CA MET A 1 -36.93 -16.89 -18.26
C MET A 1 -36.02 -15.80 -18.86
N ARG A 2 -36.54 -14.71 -19.47
CA ARG A 2 -35.71 -13.63 -20.08
C ARG A 2 -34.69 -12.95 -19.14
N ARG A 3 -35.03 -12.74 -17.86
CA ARG A 3 -34.14 -12.08 -16.88
C ARG A 3 -32.87 -12.90 -16.57
N ILE A 4 -32.96 -14.22 -16.57
CA ILE A 4 -31.83 -15.11 -16.25
C ILE A 4 -30.77 -15.04 -17.36
N GLY A 5 -31.18 -14.97 -18.62
CA GLY A 5 -30.27 -14.82 -19.75
C GLY A 5 -29.55 -13.46 -19.79
N LEU A 6 -30.17 -12.40 -19.23
CA LEU A 6 -29.53 -11.09 -19.11
C LEU A 6 -28.48 -11.09 -17.99
N VAL A 7 -28.80 -11.70 -16.85
CA VAL A 7 -27.86 -11.84 -15.73
C VAL A 7 -26.63 -12.65 -16.15
N LEU A 8 -26.82 -13.80 -16.81
CA LEU A 8 -25.71 -14.62 -17.31
C LEU A 8 -24.82 -13.86 -18.31
N ARG A 9 -25.42 -13.09 -19.22
CA ARG A 9 -24.67 -12.27 -20.18
C ARG A 9 -23.89 -11.14 -19.51
N LEU A 10 -24.48 -10.50 -18.49
CA LEU A 10 -23.82 -9.47 -17.70
C LEU A 10 -22.67 -10.07 -16.87
N SER A 11 -22.87 -11.22 -16.24
CA SER A 11 -21.82 -11.92 -15.50
C SER A 11 -20.63 -12.25 -16.40
N LEU A 12 -20.89 -12.80 -17.60
CA LEU A 12 -19.83 -13.14 -18.56
C LEU A 12 -19.09 -11.89 -19.08
N ALA A 13 -19.82 -10.80 -19.32
CA ALA A 13 -19.22 -9.53 -19.76
C ALA A 13 -18.36 -8.88 -18.67
N LEU A 14 -18.81 -8.95 -17.42
CA LEU A 14 -18.06 -8.43 -16.26
C LEU A 14 -16.82 -9.27 -15.98
N GLU A 15 -16.90 -10.59 -16.12
CA GLU A 15 -15.77 -11.50 -15.94
C GLU A 15 -14.66 -11.24 -16.98
N GLY A 16 -15.04 -11.12 -18.27
CA GLY A 16 -14.09 -10.77 -19.32
C GLY A 16 -13.48 -9.37 -19.16
N LEU A 17 -14.24 -8.40 -18.62
CA LEU A 17 -13.71 -7.08 -18.31
C LEU A 17 -12.78 -7.10 -17.09
N ALA A 18 -13.11 -7.87 -16.05
CA ALA A 18 -12.29 -8.01 -14.85
C ALA A 18 -10.94 -8.68 -15.15
N GLU A 19 -10.89 -9.64 -16.08
CA GLU A 19 -9.63 -10.23 -16.56
C GLU A 19 -8.77 -9.23 -17.34
N ARG A 20 -9.40 -8.34 -18.11
CA ARG A 20 -8.72 -7.33 -18.93
C ARG A 20 -8.23 -6.14 -18.12
N VAL A 21 -8.97 -5.79 -17.06
CA VAL A 21 -8.68 -4.68 -16.16
C VAL A 21 -7.83 -5.14 -14.99
N ARG A 22 -7.70 -6.45 -14.73
CA ARG A 22 -6.83 -7.00 -13.69
C ARG A 22 -5.45 -6.37 -13.86
N PRO A 23 -5.09 -5.41 -13.00
CA PRO A 23 -3.86 -4.71 -13.21
C PRO A 23 -2.79 -5.74 -12.97
N ARG A 24 -1.90 -5.90 -13.95
CA ARG A 24 -0.71 -6.72 -13.81
C ARG A 24 0.29 -5.97 -12.92
N PHE A 25 -0.15 -5.59 -11.71
CA PHE A 25 0.74 -5.31 -10.61
C PHE A 25 1.41 -6.63 -10.28
N ARG A 26 2.49 -6.92 -11.00
CA ARG A 26 3.60 -7.72 -10.51
C ARG A 26 4.62 -6.73 -9.97
N PRO A 27 4.41 -6.20 -8.76
CA PRO A 27 5.43 -5.40 -8.11
C PRO A 27 6.70 -6.23 -8.11
N VAL A 28 7.76 -5.68 -8.70
CA VAL A 28 8.99 -6.43 -8.90
C VAL A 28 9.55 -6.70 -7.51
N LEU A 29 9.99 -7.92 -7.23
CA LEU A 29 10.38 -8.33 -5.87
C LEU A 29 11.45 -7.41 -5.24
N HIS A 30 12.25 -6.71 -6.04
CA HIS A 30 13.22 -5.70 -5.55
C HIS A 30 12.57 -4.40 -5.04
N GLN A 31 11.32 -4.12 -5.42
CA GLN A 31 10.51 -3.01 -4.90
C GLN A 31 9.87 -3.36 -3.55
N PHE A 32 9.84 -4.64 -3.20
CA PHE A 32 9.55 -5.06 -1.84
C PHE A 32 10.86 -5.21 -1.09
N ARG A 33 11.12 -4.27 -0.18
CA ARG A 33 12.04 -4.57 0.90
C ARG A 33 11.35 -5.60 1.78
N ARG A 34 12.06 -6.66 2.17
CA ARG A 34 11.66 -7.49 3.30
C ARG A 34 11.61 -6.54 4.49
N TYR A 35 10.44 -5.98 4.75
CA TYR A 35 10.12 -5.39 6.03
C TYR A 35 10.08 -6.60 6.95
N ASP A 36 11.23 -6.94 7.52
CA ASP A 36 11.21 -7.54 8.84
C ASP A 36 10.53 -6.45 9.67
N GLU A 37 9.20 -6.53 9.73
CA GLU A 37 8.33 -5.70 10.54
C GLU A 37 8.62 -6.11 11.98
N VAL A 38 9.85 -5.79 12.41
CA VAL A 38 10.18 -5.59 13.79
C VAL A 38 9.35 -4.36 14.10
N ARG A 39 8.11 -4.59 14.53
CA ARG A 39 7.44 -3.72 15.48
C ARG A 39 8.38 -3.65 16.66
N ALA A 40 9.45 -2.87 16.51
CA ALA A 40 10.36 -2.58 17.58
C ALA A 40 9.45 -2.03 18.67
N PRO A 41 9.57 -2.54 19.91
CA PRO A 41 8.85 -1.93 21.01
C PRO A 41 9.10 -0.42 20.95
N LEU A 42 8.05 0.36 21.17
CA LEU A 42 8.16 1.81 21.22
C LEU A 42 9.31 2.16 22.15
N ASP A 43 10.29 2.87 21.59
CA ASP A 43 11.46 3.34 22.30
C ASP A 43 11.25 4.83 22.59
N LEU A 44 11.58 5.27 23.80
CA LEU A 44 11.45 6.69 24.15
C LEU A 44 12.65 7.51 23.67
N GLU A 45 13.76 6.85 23.35
CA GLU A 45 14.97 7.51 22.84
C GLU A 45 14.86 7.84 21.34
N THR A 46 13.90 7.21 20.64
CA THR A 46 13.66 7.45 19.22
C THR A 46 12.53 8.47 19.03
N PRO A 47 12.71 9.53 18.22
CA PRO A 47 11.63 10.44 17.89
C PRO A 47 10.60 9.77 16.97
N TYR A 48 9.32 10.01 17.20
CA TYR A 48 8.21 9.51 16.35
C TYR A 48 7.37 10.67 15.86
N TYR A 49 6.82 10.55 14.66
CA TYR A 49 5.79 11.45 14.17
C TYR A 49 4.44 10.73 14.10
N PRO A 50 3.34 11.42 14.43
CA PRO A 50 2.00 10.87 14.26
C PRO A 50 1.60 10.95 12.79
N ALA A 51 1.10 9.83 12.25
CA ALA A 51 0.49 9.76 10.93
C ALA A 51 -0.92 9.20 11.05
N GLN A 52 -1.85 9.69 10.21
CA GLN A 52 -3.21 9.18 10.18
C GLN A 52 -3.27 7.90 9.33
N GLY A 53 -3.62 6.79 9.97
CA GLY A 53 -3.89 5.51 9.33
C GLY A 53 -5.38 5.17 9.31
N GLU A 54 -5.71 4.02 8.74
CA GLU A 54 -7.08 3.53 8.55
C GLU A 54 -7.85 3.34 9.88
N HIS A 55 -7.13 3.05 10.96
CA HIS A 55 -7.71 2.79 12.29
C HIS A 55 -7.37 3.86 13.33
N GLY A 56 -6.94 5.05 12.90
CA GLY A 56 -6.55 6.15 13.78
C GLY A 56 -5.09 6.56 13.60
N TYR A 57 -4.49 7.16 14.62
CA TYR A 57 -3.10 7.61 14.52
C TYR A 57 -2.12 6.46 14.75
N VAL A 58 -1.13 6.35 13.86
CA VAL A 58 0.02 5.47 13.97
C VAL A 58 1.28 6.30 14.21
N LEU A 59 2.15 5.83 15.10
CA LEU A 59 3.43 6.45 15.37
C LEU A 59 4.48 5.81 14.49
N ILE A 60 5.10 6.60 13.62
CA ILE A 60 6.14 6.13 12.72
C ILE A 60 7.48 6.68 13.24
N PRO A 61 8.49 5.81 13.47
CA PRO A 61 9.80 6.25 13.96
C PRO A 61 10.49 7.13 12.91
N LYS A 62 11.09 8.22 13.35
CA LYS A 62 12.10 8.96 12.59
C LYS A 62 13.41 8.17 12.61
N ASP A 63 13.38 7.03 11.93
CA ASP A 63 14.57 6.20 11.77
C ASP A 63 15.56 6.82 10.76
N ARG A 64 16.70 6.15 10.59
CA ARG A 64 17.72 6.58 9.64
C ARG A 64 17.19 6.68 8.20
N TYR A 65 16.23 5.83 7.83
CA TYR A 65 15.63 5.86 6.50
C TYR A 65 14.81 7.14 6.30
N MET A 66 14.00 7.50 7.29
CA MET A 66 13.26 8.75 7.25
C MET A 66 14.19 9.97 7.20
N ALA A 67 15.30 9.94 7.94
CA ALA A 67 16.31 11.00 7.86
C ALA A 67 16.93 11.11 6.45
N GLU A 68 17.22 9.98 5.80
CA GLU A 68 17.72 9.95 4.42
C GLU A 68 16.68 10.52 3.44
N VAL A 69 15.40 10.19 3.60
CA VAL A 69 14.31 10.74 2.79
C VAL A 69 14.13 12.25 3.02
N GLU A 70 14.14 12.71 4.27
CA GLU A 70 14.07 14.14 4.61
C GLU A 70 15.25 14.91 3.99
N SER A 71 16.46 14.34 3.98
CA SER A 71 17.63 14.94 3.30
C SER A 71 17.41 15.08 1.80
N LEU A 72 16.98 14.01 1.12
CA LEU A 72 16.72 14.02 -0.32
C LEU A 72 15.63 15.02 -0.72
N LEU A 73 14.55 15.11 0.07
CA LEU A 73 13.47 16.07 -0.14
C LEU A 73 13.95 17.51 0.08
N SER A 74 14.82 17.74 1.06
CA SER A 74 15.38 19.07 1.35
C SER A 74 16.36 19.55 0.29
N GLU A 75 17.05 18.63 -0.40
CA GLU A 75 17.97 18.94 -1.49
C GLU A 75 17.26 19.25 -2.83
N THR A 76 15.99 18.88 -2.97
CA THR A 76 15.22 19.00 -4.21
C THR A 76 14.37 20.29 -4.27
N ILE A 77 14.21 21.00 -3.14
CA ILE A 77 13.36 22.20 -2.99
C ILE A 77 14.20 23.47 -2.92
#